data_AF-A0A1X2FC38-F1
#
_entry.id   AF-A0A1X2FC38-F1
#
_cell.length_a   1.000
_cell.length_b   1.000
_cell.length_c   1.000
_cell.angle_alpha   90.00
_cell.angle_beta   90.00
_cell.angle_gamma   90.00
#
_symmetry.space_group_name_H-M   'P 1'
#
loop_
_entity.id
_entity.type
_entity.pdbx_description
1 polymer ?
#
loop_
_entity_poly.entity_id
_entity_poly.type
_entity_poly.pdbx_seq_one_letter_code
_entity_poly.pdbx_strand_id
1 'polypeptide(L)'
;MTLTVEIAESFLREQNHSTARELGIDERNSRQYLDDDTLDELADELVSTFADEAPGSNLFDLPRTAHISVANLGRLIAGLAEAIQFYGTFRQIDDADRRARIHEIAQLLSLVGLIQSDHTVGPVAAPPAMLARIARTLTTVADLTDNDDLAAALRRDAMRARSGSKS
;
A
#
# COMPACT_ATOMS: atom_id res chain seq x y z
N MET A 1 14.24 14.43 3.00
CA MET A 1 13.41 15.62 3.30
C MET A 1 12.34 15.16 4.26
N THR A 2 12.35 15.62 5.51
CA THR A 2 11.32 15.26 6.50
C THR A 2 10.12 16.19 6.30
N LEU A 3 8.97 15.63 5.93
CA LEU A 3 7.71 16.36 5.90
C LEU A 3 7.33 16.68 7.34
N THR A 4 7.33 17.96 7.72
CA THR A 4 6.81 18.37 9.04
C THR A 4 5.28 18.42 8.98
N VAL A 5 4.62 18.26 10.13
CA VAL A 5 3.15 18.35 10.23
C VAL A 5 2.66 19.68 9.68
N GLU A 6 3.37 20.77 9.97
CA GLU A 6 3.07 22.11 9.46
C GLU A 6 3.11 22.21 7.92
N ILE A 7 4.09 21.55 7.27
CA ILE A 7 4.18 21.51 5.81
C ILE A 7 3.04 20.66 5.22
N ALA A 8 2.70 19.55 5.87
CA ALA A 8 1.59 18.70 5.45
C ALA A 8 0.24 19.43 5.55
N GLU A 9 0.00 20.13 6.66
CA GLU A 9 -1.19 20.96 6.85
C GLU A 9 -1.29 22.06 5.79
N SER A 10 -0.19 22.78 5.51
CA SER A 10 -0.21 23.85 4.51
C SER A 10 -0.52 23.30 3.12
N PHE A 11 0.05 22.15 2.76
CA PHE A 11 -0.22 21.50 1.49
C PHE A 11 -1.70 21.06 1.37
N LEU A 12 -2.25 20.44 2.42
CA LEU A 12 -3.66 20.02 2.44
C LEU A 12 -4.62 21.22 2.33
N ARG A 13 -4.32 22.34 3.01
CA ARG A 13 -5.09 23.58 2.90
C ARG A 13 -5.06 24.15 1.47
N GLU A 14 -3.89 24.13 0.83
CA GLU A 14 -3.73 24.61 -0.55
C GLU A 14 -4.50 23.73 -1.56
N GLN A 15 -4.41 22.41 -1.42
CA GLN A 15 -5.15 21.46 -2.28
C GLN A 15 -6.67 21.56 -2.08
N ASN A 16 -7.15 21.72 -0.84
CA ASN A 16 -8.57 21.93 -0.57
C ASN A 16 -9.06 23.24 -1.21
N HIS A 17 -8.28 24.32 -1.10
CA HIS A 17 -8.65 25.60 -1.71
C HIS A 17 -8.72 25.50 -3.25
N SER A 18 -7.78 24.77 -3.86
CA SER A 18 -7.80 24.49 -5.30
C SER A 18 -9.04 23.69 -5.71
N THR A 19 -9.33 22.60 -4.99
CA THR A 19 -10.46 21.70 -5.27
C THR A 19 -11.81 22.39 -5.06
N ALA A 20 -11.94 23.21 -4.01
CA ALA A 20 -13.16 23.98 -3.74
C ALA A 20 -13.48 24.98 -4.87
N ARG A 21 -12.43 25.63 -5.43
CA ARG A 21 -12.58 26.51 -6.59
C ARG A 21 -13.03 25.76 -7.84
N GLU A 22 -12.48 24.57 -8.09
CA GLU A 22 -12.89 23.73 -9.23
C GLU A 22 -14.34 23.24 -9.12
N LEU A 23 -14.81 22.98 -7.89
CA LEU A 23 -16.19 22.56 -7.62
C LEU A 23 -17.19 23.72 -7.53
N GLY A 24 -16.73 24.97 -7.66
CA GLY A 24 -17.58 26.17 -7.53
C GLY A 24 -18.11 26.40 -6.12
N ILE A 25 -17.45 25.85 -5.10
CA ILE A 25 -17.84 25.95 -3.70
C ILE A 25 -17.10 27.14 -3.08
N ASP A 26 -17.86 28.04 -2.47
CA ASP A 26 -17.33 29.21 -1.79
C ASP A 26 -16.46 28.82 -0.57
N GLU A 27 -15.43 29.59 -0.25
CA GLU A 27 -14.42 29.26 0.79
C GLU A 27 -15.04 29.06 2.19
N ARG A 28 -16.22 29.66 2.41
CA ARG A 28 -17.00 29.52 3.64
C ARG A 28 -17.70 28.16 3.75
N ASN A 29 -18.02 27.53 2.63
CA ASN A 29 -18.64 26.20 2.55
C ASN A 29 -17.60 25.08 2.45
N SER A 30 -16.39 25.34 1.93
CA SER A 30 -15.32 24.33 1.88
C SER A 30 -14.81 23.92 3.27
N ARG A 31 -14.83 24.84 4.24
CA ARG A 31 -14.54 24.53 5.66
C ARG A 31 -15.52 23.54 6.28
N GLN A 32 -16.72 23.38 5.71
CA GLN A 32 -17.73 22.45 6.22
C GLN A 32 -17.49 20.99 5.75
N TYR A 33 -16.57 20.78 4.80
CA TYR A 33 -16.25 19.47 4.24
C TYR A 33 -14.86 18.95 4.64
N LEU A 34 -14.03 19.81 5.24
CA LEU A 34 -12.65 19.54 5.64
C LEU A 34 -12.40 20.35 6.92
N ASP A 35 -13.22 20.07 7.93
CA ASP A 35 -13.05 20.60 9.28
C ASP A 35 -12.00 19.77 10.05
N ASP A 36 -11.65 20.23 11.25
CA ASP A 36 -10.64 19.60 12.09
C ASP A 36 -11.03 18.15 12.44
N ASP A 37 -12.33 17.87 12.63
CA ASP A 37 -12.84 16.52 12.91
C ASP A 37 -12.63 15.57 11.71
N THR A 38 -12.86 16.04 10.47
CA THR A 38 -12.60 15.26 9.25
C THR A 38 -11.10 15.02 9.05
N LEU A 39 -10.26 15.99 9.43
CA LEU A 39 -8.80 15.84 9.38
C LEU A 39 -8.28 14.85 10.41
N ASP A 40 -8.86 14.83 11.62
CA ASP A 40 -8.54 13.86 12.65
C ASP A 40 -8.98 12.44 12.23
N GLU A 41 -10.17 12.29 11.63
CA GLU A 41 -10.62 11.00 11.08
C GLU A 41 -9.69 10.50 9.96
N LEU A 42 -9.26 11.39 9.06
CA LEU A 42 -8.29 11.06 8.02
C LEU A 42 -6.93 10.66 8.62
N ALA A 43 -6.47 11.38 9.64
CA ALA A 43 -5.21 11.07 10.32
C ALA A 43 -5.29 9.69 11.00
N ASP A 44 -6.39 9.38 11.67
CA ASP A 44 -6.65 8.07 12.29
C ASP A 44 -6.71 6.95 11.24
N GLU A 45 -7.33 7.18 10.08
CA GLU A 45 -7.36 6.20 8.98
C GLU A 45 -5.96 5.93 8.41
N LEU A 46 -5.16 6.98 8.21
CA LEU A 46 -3.78 6.87 7.74
C LEU A 46 -2.90 6.13 8.76
N VAL A 47 -3.02 6.48 10.04
CA VAL A 47 -2.30 5.82 11.14
C VAL A 47 -2.71 4.36 11.25
N SER A 48 -4.01 4.05 11.17
CA SER A 48 -4.51 2.67 11.21
C SER A 48 -3.99 1.85 10.03
N THR A 49 -4.03 2.40 8.81
CA THR A 49 -3.52 1.70 7.62
C THR A 49 -2.02 1.45 7.73
N PHE A 50 -1.27 2.41 8.28
CA PHE A 50 0.16 2.24 8.52
C PHE A 50 0.47 1.26 9.65
N ALA A 51 -0.35 1.24 10.71
CA ALA A 51 -0.23 0.30 11.82
C ALA A 51 -0.46 -1.15 11.36
N ASP A 52 -1.40 -1.38 10.43
CA ASP A 52 -1.64 -2.69 9.82
C ASP A 52 -0.38 -3.27 9.14
N GLU A 53 0.53 -2.43 8.66
CA GLU A 53 1.80 -2.86 8.06
C GLU A 53 2.84 -3.32 9.09
N ALA A 54 2.58 -3.12 10.39
CA ALA A 54 3.49 -3.40 11.50
C ALA A 54 4.92 -2.88 11.18
N PRO A 55 5.11 -1.57 10.97
CA PRO A 55 6.35 -1.00 10.47
C PRO A 55 7.52 -1.34 11.41
N GLY A 56 8.65 -1.73 10.83
CA GLY A 56 9.85 -2.14 11.59
C GLY A 56 9.77 -3.54 12.22
N SER A 57 8.60 -4.18 12.24
CA SER A 57 8.50 -5.57 12.70
C SER A 57 9.10 -6.54 11.69
N ASN A 58 9.75 -7.59 12.21
CA ASN A 58 10.21 -8.73 11.45
C ASN A 58 9.00 -9.60 11.06
N LEU A 59 8.63 -9.62 9.78
CA LEU A 59 7.46 -10.35 9.30
C LEU A 59 7.56 -11.87 9.51
N PHE A 60 8.76 -12.42 9.64
CA PHE A 60 8.99 -13.84 9.89
C PHE A 60 8.51 -14.28 11.28
N ASP A 61 8.47 -13.35 12.24
CA ASP A 61 8.13 -13.63 13.64
C ASP A 61 6.64 -13.35 13.94
N LEU A 62 5.91 -12.77 12.99
CA LEU A 62 4.52 -12.38 13.18
C LEU A 62 3.56 -13.58 13.10
N PRO A 63 2.48 -13.56 13.88
CA PRO A 63 1.50 -14.64 13.88
C PRO A 63 0.78 -14.74 12.53
N ARG A 64 0.60 -15.96 12.04
CA ARG A 64 -0.07 -16.26 10.77
C ARG A 64 -1.58 -16.42 10.97
N THR A 65 -2.28 -15.31 11.24
CA THR A 65 -3.73 -15.33 11.57
C THR A 65 -4.64 -15.12 10.36
N ALA A 66 -4.17 -14.44 9.32
CA ALA A 66 -4.91 -14.22 8.09
C ALA A 66 -4.91 -15.48 7.20
N HIS A 67 -5.99 -15.70 6.46
CA HIS A 67 -6.14 -16.85 5.58
C HIS A 67 -6.39 -16.40 4.14
N ILE A 68 -5.54 -16.83 3.21
CA ILE A 68 -5.64 -16.49 1.79
C ILE A 68 -5.71 -17.75 0.92
N SER A 69 -6.52 -17.73 -0.14
CA SER A 69 -6.57 -18.85 -1.07
C SER A 69 -5.25 -18.99 -1.83
N VAL A 70 -4.89 -20.23 -2.19
CA VAL A 70 -3.69 -20.51 -3.00
C VAL A 70 -3.71 -19.74 -4.33
N ALA A 71 -4.89 -19.62 -4.95
CA ALA A 71 -5.07 -18.85 -6.18
C ALA A 71 -4.76 -17.36 -5.97
N ASN A 72 -5.25 -16.75 -4.89
CA ASN A 72 -4.95 -15.36 -4.58
C ASN A 72 -3.47 -15.18 -4.22
N LEU A 73 -2.85 -16.13 -3.50
CA LEU A 73 -1.42 -16.08 -3.22
C LEU A 73 -0.58 -16.10 -4.50
N GLY A 74 -0.93 -16.95 -5.48
CA GLY A 74 -0.28 -16.98 -6.79
C GLY A 74 -0.40 -15.65 -7.55
N ARG A 75 -1.53 -14.94 -7.41
CA ARG A 75 -1.69 -13.58 -7.94
C ARG A 75 -0.78 -12.57 -7.25
N LEU A 76 -0.62 -12.66 -5.92
CA LEU A 76 0.29 -11.79 -5.19
C LEU A 76 1.75 -12.02 -5.59
N ILE A 77 2.16 -13.28 -5.78
CA ILE A 77 3.50 -13.64 -6.29
C ILE A 77 3.75 -12.98 -7.66
N ALA A 78 2.80 -13.11 -8.58
CA ALA A 78 2.91 -12.49 -9.90
C ALA A 78 3.00 -10.96 -9.79
N GLY A 79 2.15 -10.33 -8.98
CA GLY A 79 2.18 -8.88 -8.76
C GLY A 79 3.49 -8.38 -8.14
N LEU A 80 4.08 -9.11 -7.19
CA LEU A 80 5.38 -8.78 -6.61
C LEU A 80 6.52 -8.92 -7.64
N ALA A 81 6.46 -9.95 -8.49
CA ALA A 81 7.42 -10.11 -9.58
C ALA A 81 7.34 -8.94 -10.58
N GLU A 82 6.14 -8.54 -10.98
CA GLU A 82 5.93 -7.36 -11.84
C GLU A 82 6.41 -6.06 -11.17
N ALA A 83 6.20 -5.91 -9.87
CA ALA A 83 6.71 -4.76 -9.11
C ALA A 83 8.25 -4.69 -9.12
N ILE A 84 8.94 -5.83 -9.03
CA ILE A 84 10.41 -5.89 -9.19
C ILE A 84 10.82 -5.46 -10.59
N GLN A 85 10.15 -5.97 -11.64
CA GLN A 85 10.44 -5.59 -13.03
C GLN A 85 10.22 -4.09 -13.25
N PHE A 86 9.12 -3.55 -12.75
CA PHE A 86 8.80 -2.13 -12.81
C PHE A 86 9.92 -1.27 -12.22
N TYR A 87 10.35 -1.56 -10.98
CA TYR A 87 11.45 -0.82 -10.35
C TYR A 87 12.80 -1.09 -11.03
N GLY A 88 12.97 -2.19 -11.75
CA GLY A 88 14.13 -2.42 -12.61
C GLY A 88 14.28 -1.35 -13.71
N THR A 89 13.18 -0.80 -14.21
CA THR A 89 13.18 0.17 -15.31
C THR A 89 12.78 1.60 -14.91
N PHE A 90 12.12 1.79 -13.77
CA PHE A 90 11.53 3.06 -13.36
C PHE A 90 12.58 4.14 -13.03
N ARG A 91 12.71 5.21 -13.83
CA ARG A 91 13.84 6.16 -13.73
C ARG A 91 13.62 7.37 -12.81
N GLN A 92 12.44 7.53 -12.23
CA GLN A 92 12.12 8.72 -11.43
C GLN A 92 12.62 8.66 -9.96
N ILE A 93 13.38 7.63 -9.62
CA ILE A 93 14.03 7.45 -8.32
C ILE A 93 15.52 7.15 -8.50
N ASP A 94 16.31 7.47 -7.48
CA ASP A 94 17.74 7.16 -7.48
C ASP A 94 18.03 5.65 -7.29
N ASP A 95 19.29 5.26 -7.47
CA ASP A 95 19.71 3.87 -7.40
C ASP A 95 19.73 3.29 -5.97
N ALA A 96 19.81 4.13 -4.95
CA ALA A 96 19.71 3.67 -3.56
C ALA A 96 18.27 3.29 -3.24
N ASP A 97 17.33 4.17 -3.56
CA ASP A 97 15.90 3.95 -3.41
C ASP A 97 15.42 2.77 -4.25
N ARG A 98 15.86 2.69 -5.52
CA ARG A 98 15.56 1.55 -6.40
C ARG A 98 15.95 0.22 -5.77
N ARG A 99 17.19 0.10 -5.27
CA ARG A 99 17.67 -1.12 -4.62
C ARG A 99 16.89 -1.43 -3.34
N ALA A 100 16.57 -0.41 -2.54
CA ALA A 100 15.78 -0.58 -1.34
C ALA A 100 14.38 -1.12 -1.64
N ARG A 101 13.68 -0.57 -2.64
CA ARG A 101 12.36 -1.04 -3.08
C ARG A 101 12.41 -2.46 -3.60
N ILE A 102 13.33 -2.77 -4.51
CA ILE A 102 13.48 -4.14 -5.05
C ILE A 102 13.78 -5.13 -3.93
N HIS A 103 14.64 -4.75 -2.97
CA HIS A 103 14.97 -5.61 -1.84
C HIS A 103 13.76 -5.89 -0.95
N GLU A 104 12.99 -4.85 -0.60
CA GLU A 104 11.76 -4.99 0.18
C GLU A 104 10.76 -5.94 -0.51
N ILE A 105 10.57 -5.79 -1.82
CA ILE A 105 9.66 -6.63 -2.60
C ILE A 105 10.17 -8.07 -2.70
N ALA A 106 11.47 -8.26 -2.90
CA ALA A 106 12.09 -9.58 -2.92
C ALA A 106 11.99 -10.30 -1.55
N GLN A 107 12.06 -9.56 -0.44
CA GLN A 107 11.82 -10.12 0.89
C GLN A 107 10.37 -10.60 1.05
N LEU A 108 9.38 -9.81 0.59
CA LEU A 108 7.97 -10.23 0.59
C LEU A 108 7.77 -11.48 -0.26
N LEU A 109 8.37 -11.53 -1.45
CA LEU A 109 8.31 -12.69 -2.34
C LEU A 109 8.92 -13.94 -1.70
N SER A 110 10.07 -13.79 -1.04
CA SER A 110 10.75 -14.86 -0.29
C SER A 110 9.87 -15.39 0.85
N LEU A 111 9.30 -14.49 1.65
CA LEU A 111 8.41 -14.87 2.75
C LEU A 111 7.17 -15.60 2.26
N VAL A 112 6.54 -15.14 1.18
CA VAL A 112 5.41 -15.83 0.54
C VAL A 112 5.81 -17.24 0.11
N GLY A 113 6.98 -17.41 -0.51
CA GLY A 113 7.48 -18.73 -0.92
C GLY A 113 7.67 -19.69 0.26
N LEU A 114 8.23 -19.20 1.37
CA LEU A 114 8.43 -19.98 2.60
C LEU A 114 7.10 -20.36 3.26
N ILE A 115 6.17 -19.42 3.35
CA ILE A 115 4.83 -19.70 3.88
C ILE A 115 4.10 -20.73 2.99
N GLN A 116 4.22 -20.60 1.68
CA GLN A 116 3.63 -21.55 0.74
C GLN A 116 4.28 -22.93 0.82
N SER A 117 5.58 -23.04 1.12
CA SER A 117 6.22 -24.36 1.27
C SER A 117 5.77 -25.12 2.52
N ASP A 118 5.37 -24.39 3.56
CA ASP A 118 4.80 -24.98 4.78
C ASP A 118 3.33 -25.42 4.60
N HIS A 119 2.70 -25.03 3.48
CA HIS A 119 1.30 -25.29 3.22
C HIS A 119 1.05 -26.74 2.79
N THR A 120 -0.02 -27.34 3.32
CA THR A 120 -0.43 -28.71 2.99
C THR A 120 -1.79 -28.75 2.29
N VAL A 121 -2.85 -28.25 2.95
CA VAL A 121 -4.23 -28.27 2.45
C VAL A 121 -4.99 -27.02 2.91
N GLY A 122 -5.90 -26.51 2.07
CA GLY A 122 -6.83 -25.44 2.43
C GLY A 122 -6.31 -24.03 2.13
N PRO A 123 -6.79 -22.99 2.84
CA PRO A 123 -6.21 -21.65 2.77
C PRO A 123 -4.79 -21.61 3.35
N VAL A 124 -3.96 -20.73 2.82
CA VAL A 124 -2.62 -20.46 3.32
C VAL A 124 -2.71 -19.46 4.48
N ALA A 125 -2.20 -19.85 5.65
CA ALA A 125 -2.11 -18.96 6.81
C ALA A 125 -0.92 -18.01 6.66
N ALA A 126 -1.16 -16.71 6.80
CA ALA A 126 -0.19 -15.65 6.54
C ALA A 126 -0.25 -14.54 7.61
N PRO A 127 0.84 -13.79 7.84
CA PRO A 127 0.79 -12.60 8.67
C PRO A 127 -0.07 -11.50 8.02
N PRO A 128 -1.04 -10.90 8.72
CA PRO A 128 -1.83 -9.79 8.19
C PRO A 128 -0.96 -8.63 7.68
N ALA A 129 0.11 -8.30 8.42
CA ALA A 129 1.04 -7.24 8.06
C ALA A 129 1.81 -7.51 6.77
N MET A 130 2.09 -8.78 6.45
CA MET A 130 2.66 -9.14 5.15
C MET A 130 1.68 -8.79 4.03
N LEU A 131 0.39 -9.15 4.18
CA LEU A 131 -0.63 -8.87 3.19
C LEU A 131 -0.87 -7.35 3.04
N ALA A 132 -0.86 -6.59 4.14
CA ALA A 132 -0.94 -5.13 4.11
C ALA A 132 0.23 -4.51 3.33
N ARG A 133 1.47 -4.92 3.60
CA ARG A 133 2.66 -4.44 2.86
C ARG A 133 2.65 -4.82 1.38
N ILE A 134 2.17 -6.02 1.05
CA ILE A 134 1.96 -6.43 -0.35
C ILE A 134 0.93 -5.49 -0.99
N ALA A 135 -0.23 -5.29 -0.37
CA ALA A 135 -1.26 -4.41 -0.89
C ALA A 135 -0.73 -3.00 -1.18
N ARG A 136 -0.03 -2.38 -0.21
CA ARG A 136 0.59 -1.07 -0.36
C ARG A 136 1.56 -1.05 -1.54
N THR A 137 2.44 -2.05 -1.63
CA THR A 137 3.42 -2.17 -2.73
C THR A 137 2.74 -2.23 -4.10
N LEU A 138 1.72 -3.07 -4.25
CA LEU A 138 1.01 -3.22 -5.52
C LEU A 138 0.23 -1.94 -5.87
N THR A 139 -0.39 -1.28 -4.88
CA THR A 139 -1.03 0.03 -5.06
C THR A 139 -0.03 1.08 -5.55
N THR A 140 1.13 1.22 -4.88
CA THR A 140 2.16 2.18 -5.27
C THR A 140 2.63 1.97 -6.71
N VAL A 141 2.89 0.72 -7.11
CA VAL A 141 3.30 0.45 -8.50
C VAL A 141 2.17 0.72 -9.49
N ALA A 142 0.92 0.41 -9.13
CA ALA A 142 -0.22 0.70 -9.98
C ALA A 142 -0.43 2.21 -10.22
N ASP A 143 -0.05 3.04 -9.25
CA ASP A 143 -0.19 4.50 -9.35
C ASP A 143 0.99 5.16 -10.09
N LEU A 144 2.13 4.47 -10.20
CA LEU A 144 3.33 4.98 -10.85
C LEU A 144 3.56 4.45 -12.27
N THR A 145 2.84 3.40 -12.69
CA THR A 145 3.01 2.80 -14.02
C THR A 145 2.15 3.49 -15.07
N ASP A 146 2.73 3.72 -16.25
CA ASP A 146 2.01 4.24 -17.43
C ASP A 146 1.23 3.15 -18.19
N ASN A 147 1.29 1.90 -17.73
CA ASN A 147 0.57 0.78 -18.34
C ASN A 147 -0.77 0.55 -17.62
N ASP A 148 -1.86 0.97 -18.25
CA ASP A 148 -3.22 0.89 -17.70
C ASP A 148 -3.66 -0.54 -17.35
N ASP A 149 -3.30 -1.53 -18.18
CA ASP A 149 -3.67 -2.93 -17.95
C ASP A 149 -2.94 -3.50 -16.73
N LEU A 150 -1.65 -3.17 -16.60
CA LEU A 150 -0.85 -3.54 -15.43
C LEU A 150 -1.39 -2.85 -14.18
N ALA A 151 -1.65 -1.54 -14.25
CA ALA A 151 -2.20 -0.76 -13.14
C ALA A 151 -3.53 -1.37 -12.66
N ALA A 152 -4.44 -1.69 -13.58
CA ALA A 152 -5.72 -2.31 -13.25
C ALA A 152 -5.55 -3.70 -12.63
N ALA A 153 -4.60 -4.51 -13.11
CA ALA A 153 -4.29 -5.82 -12.53
C ALA A 153 -3.74 -5.70 -11.11
N LEU A 154 -2.77 -4.82 -10.89
CA LEU A 154 -2.15 -4.59 -9.60
C LEU A 154 -3.13 -4.03 -8.57
N ARG A 155 -4.05 -3.14 -8.96
CA ARG A 155 -5.13 -2.66 -8.07
C ARG A 155 -6.05 -3.79 -7.62
N ARG A 156 -6.43 -4.71 -8.53
CA ARG A 156 -7.23 -5.90 -8.17
C ARG A 156 -6.48 -6.81 -7.21
N ASP A 157 -5.19 -7.03 -7.44
CA ASP A 157 -4.36 -7.88 -6.59
C ASP A 157 -4.11 -7.23 -5.22
N ALA A 158 -3.95 -5.91 -5.16
CA ALA A 158 -3.89 -5.13 -3.92
C ALA A 158 -5.18 -5.27 -3.10
N MET A 159 -6.36 -5.16 -3.74
CA MET A 159 -7.65 -5.37 -3.06
C MET A 159 -7.75 -6.77 -2.47
N ARG A 160 -7.32 -7.81 -3.19
CA ARG A 160 -7.29 -9.19 -2.68
C ARG A 160 -6.41 -9.33 -1.44
N ALA A 161 -5.24 -8.68 -1.43
CA ALA A 161 -4.35 -8.67 -0.28
C ALA A 161 -4.98 -7.95 0.92
N ARG A 162 -5.61 -6.78 0.74
CA ARG A 162 -6.33 -6.06 1.81
C ARG A 162 -7.50 -6.85 2.37
N SER A 163 -8.26 -7.54 1.52
CA SER A 163 -9.35 -8.41 1.99
C SER A 163 -8.82 -9.58 2.83
N GLY A 164 -7.64 -10.11 2.47
CA GLY A 164 -7.00 -11.18 3.23
C GLY A 164 -6.42 -10.72 4.58
N SER A 165 -6.01 -9.46 4.72
CA SER A 165 -5.41 -8.95 5.97
C SER A 165 -6.42 -8.72 7.10
N LYS A 166 -7.72 -8.61 6.79
CA LYS A 166 -8.79 -8.30 7.75
C LYS A 166 -9.50 -9.52 8.34
N SER A 167 -9.01 -10.74 8.08
CA SER A 167 -9.56 -12.00 8.59
C SER A 167 -8.95 -12.46 9.91
#